data_AF-A0A834DY02-F1
#
_entry.id   AF-A0A834DY02-F1
#
_cell.length_a   1.000
_cell.length_b   1.000
_cell.length_c   1.000
_cell.angle_alpha   90.00
_cell.angle_beta   90.00
_cell.angle_gamma   90.00
#
_symmetry.space_group_name_H-M   'P 1'
#
loop_
_entity.id
_entity.type
_entity.pdbx_description
1 polymer ?
#
loop_
_entity_poly.entity_id
_entity_poly.type
_entity_poly.pdbx_seq_one_letter_code
_entity_poly.pdbx_strand_id
1 'polypeptide(L)'
;MDEYISELMLGGTNTLVLHNTCEDSLLAAPIMLDLVLLTELCQRVSFCTDLDPEPQGFHPVLSLLGFLFKAPLAPPGSPVVNSLFRQRSCIENILRACVGLPPQNHMLLEHKMERPSLKQVGHVAACHVSYKKELAPVAPNGCTGDANGHSQTEAPLMPTT
;
A
#
# COMPACT_ATOMS: atom_id res chain seq x y z
N MET A 1 17.98 -7.26 -23.66
CA MET A 1 18.72 -5.99 -23.83
C MET A 1 17.67 -4.92 -23.85
N ASP A 2 17.77 -3.98 -22.92
CA ASP A 2 16.75 -3.00 -22.63
C ASP A 2 17.40 -1.63 -22.63
N GLU A 3 16.72 -0.65 -23.23
CA GLU A 3 17.18 0.73 -23.30
C GLU A 3 16.11 1.64 -22.71
N TYR A 4 16.49 2.44 -21.72
CA TYR A 4 15.62 3.38 -21.04
C TYR A 4 16.14 4.80 -21.26
N ILE A 5 15.36 5.61 -21.98
CA ILE A 5 15.66 7.02 -22.23
C ILE A 5 14.71 7.86 -21.38
N SER A 6 15.25 8.78 -20.60
CA SER A 6 14.50 9.69 -19.73
C SER A 6 14.90 11.14 -20.00
N GLU A 7 13.93 12.05 -19.95
CA GLU A 7 14.17 13.49 -20.02
C GLU A 7 14.48 14.04 -18.63
N LEU A 8 15.47 14.92 -18.56
CA LEU A 8 15.89 15.63 -17.36
C LEU A 8 15.57 17.12 -17.49
N MET A 9 15.80 17.86 -16.40
CA MET A 9 15.64 19.32 -16.39
C MET A 9 16.47 19.99 -17.49
N LEU A 10 15.98 21.14 -17.98
CA LEU A 10 16.66 21.97 -18.98
C LEU A 10 16.96 21.25 -20.31
N GLY A 11 16.12 20.28 -20.69
CA GLY A 11 16.28 19.54 -21.95
C GLY A 11 17.43 18.54 -21.96
N GLY A 12 17.99 18.20 -20.79
CA GLY A 12 18.94 17.10 -20.67
C GLY A 12 18.27 15.74 -20.95
N THR A 13 19.03 14.75 -21.38
CA THR A 13 18.56 13.38 -21.57
C THR A 13 19.47 12.41 -20.83
N ASN A 14 18.88 11.36 -20.26
CA ASN A 14 19.59 10.27 -19.60
C ASN A 14 19.24 8.95 -20.30
N THR A 15 20.25 8.23 -20.76
CA THR A 15 20.06 6.95 -21.47
C THR A 15 20.75 5.83 -20.68
N LEU A 16 19.98 4.81 -20.31
CA LEU A 16 20.44 3.64 -19.59
C LEU A 16 20.24 2.38 -20.44
N VAL A 17 21.33 1.74 -20.85
CA VAL A 17 21.32 0.49 -21.61
C VAL A 17 21.70 -0.66 -20.69
N LEU A 18 20.80 -1.65 -20.57
CA LEU A 18 21.02 -2.85 -19.77
C LEU A 18 21.06 -4.09 -20.66
N HIS A 19 22.02 -4.95 -20.36
CA HIS A 19 22.12 -6.27 -20.97
C HIS A 19 22.10 -7.32 -19.86
N ASN A 20 21.00 -8.07 -19.77
CA ASN A 20 20.89 -9.23 -18.90
C ASN A 20 20.97 -10.51 -19.72
N THR A 21 21.88 -11.40 -19.32
CA THR A 21 21.90 -12.79 -19.78
C THR A 21 21.17 -13.62 -18.74
N CYS A 22 20.11 -14.30 -19.17
CA CYS A 22 19.26 -15.09 -18.29
C CYS A 22 19.24 -16.54 -18.77
N GLU A 23 19.45 -17.47 -17.84
CA GLU A 23 19.08 -18.87 -18.02
C GLU A 23 17.63 -19.01 -17.53
N ASP A 24 16.67 -18.90 -18.44
CA ASP A 24 15.25 -18.73 -18.09
C ASP A 24 14.73 -19.83 -17.17
N SER A 25 15.13 -21.08 -17.38
CA SER A 25 14.73 -22.19 -16.52
C SER A 25 15.28 -22.07 -15.10
N LEU A 26 16.52 -21.57 -14.93
CA LEU A 26 17.12 -21.37 -13.61
C LEU A 26 16.45 -20.21 -12.86
N LEU A 27 15.96 -19.20 -13.58
CA LEU A 27 15.17 -18.11 -12.99
C LEU A 27 13.72 -18.52 -12.68
N ALA A 28 13.11 -19.37 -13.51
CA ALA A 28 11.72 -19.79 -13.34
C ALA A 28 11.52 -20.79 -12.19
N ALA A 29 12.46 -21.71 -11.97
CA ALA A 29 12.35 -22.74 -10.93
C ALA A 29 12.09 -22.18 -9.51
N PRO A 30 12.84 -21.20 -8.99
CA PRO A 30 12.56 -20.63 -7.66
C PRO A 30 11.23 -19.86 -7.62
N ILE A 31 10.83 -19.18 -8.71
CA ILE A 31 9.54 -18.48 -8.79
C ILE A 31 8.37 -19.47 -8.65
N MET A 32 8.48 -20.64 -9.29
CA MET A 32 7.48 -21.70 -9.18
C MET A 32 7.39 -22.27 -7.76
N LEU A 33 8.52 -22.41 -7.06
CA LEU A 33 8.54 -22.84 -5.66
C LEU A 33 7.85 -21.80 -4.77
N ASP A 34 8.18 -20.53 -4.93
CA ASP A 34 7.57 -19.43 -4.16
C ASP A 34 6.06 -19.35 -4.40
N LEU A 35 5.61 -19.56 -5.64
CA LEU A 35 4.18 -19.58 -5.98
C LEU A 35 3.42 -20.64 -5.19
N VAL A 36 3.93 -21.87 -5.15
CA VAL A 36 3.28 -22.97 -4.41
C VAL A 36 3.30 -22.70 -2.91
N LEU A 37 4.44 -22.27 -2.37
CA LEU A 37 4.60 -22.00 -0.94
C LEU A 37 3.68 -20.86 -0.46
N LEU A 38 3.62 -19.75 -1.19
CA LEU A 38 2.76 -18.63 -0.84
C LEU A 38 1.28 -18.96 -1.02
N THR A 39 0.92 -19.73 -2.05
CA THR A 39 -0.47 -20.17 -2.26
C THR A 39 -0.94 -21.05 -1.11
N GLU A 40 -0.11 -22.01 -0.69
CA GLU A 40 -0.41 -22.91 0.42
C GLU A 40 -0.55 -22.15 1.74
N LEU A 41 0.36 -21.20 2.01
CA LEU A 41 0.26 -20.31 3.17
C LEU A 41 -1.04 -19.51 3.17
N CYS A 42 -1.44 -18.95 2.03
CA CYS A 42 -2.68 -18.18 1.91
C CYS A 42 -3.92 -19.03 2.23
N GLN A 43 -3.90 -20.32 1.96
CA GLN A 43 -5.00 -21.23 2.30
C GLN A 43 -5.13 -21.48 3.81
N ARG A 44 -4.05 -21.33 4.58
CA ARG A 44 -4.06 -21.51 6.04
C ARG A 44 -4.41 -20.24 6.81
N VAL A 45 -4.31 -19.08 6.17
CA VAL A 45 -4.52 -17.78 6.81
C VAL A 45 -6.00 -17.38 6.68
N SER A 46 -6.60 -17.06 7.82
CA SER A 46 -7.94 -16.48 7.92
C SER A 46 -7.90 -15.22 8.77
N PHE A 47 -8.73 -14.25 8.45
CA PHE A 47 -8.86 -12.99 9.20
C PHE A 47 -10.34 -12.62 9.33
N CYS A 48 -10.66 -11.84 10.35
CA CYS A 48 -12.00 -11.31 10.59
C CYS A 48 -11.88 -9.80 10.89
N THR A 49 -13.00 -9.10 10.87
CA THR A 49 -13.06 -7.67 11.20
C THR A 49 -13.96 -7.47 12.41
N ASP A 50 -13.88 -6.32 13.07
CA ASP A 50 -14.76 -6.03 14.21
C ASP A 50 -16.26 -6.01 13.81
N LEU A 51 -16.55 -5.77 12.52
CA LEU A 51 -17.89 -5.74 11.97
C LEU A 51 -18.40 -7.12 11.55
N ASP A 52 -17.48 -8.02 11.19
CA ASP A 52 -17.77 -9.39 10.75
C ASP A 52 -16.78 -10.35 11.43
N PRO A 53 -17.19 -10.97 12.56
CA PRO A 53 -16.34 -11.85 13.35
C PRO A 53 -16.16 -13.24 12.73
N GLU A 54 -16.85 -13.56 11.62
CA GLU A 54 -16.65 -14.84 10.95
C GLU A 54 -15.26 -14.86 10.27
N PRO A 55 -14.43 -15.88 10.52
CA PRO A 55 -13.13 -15.98 9.87
C PRO A 55 -13.28 -16.16 8.35
N GLN A 56 -12.68 -15.25 7.59
CA GLN A 56 -12.65 -15.28 6.13
C GLN A 56 -11.22 -15.52 5.63
N GLY A 57 -11.09 -16.34 4.59
CA GLY A 57 -9.83 -16.49 3.85
C GLY A 57 -9.61 -15.37 2.83
N PHE A 58 -8.53 -15.46 2.07
CA PHE A 58 -8.29 -14.55 0.95
C PHE A 58 -9.33 -14.70 -0.18
N HIS A 59 -9.50 -13.63 -0.94
CA HIS A 59 -10.28 -13.67 -2.19
C HIS A 59 -9.69 -14.70 -3.17
N PRO A 60 -10.51 -15.46 -3.93
CA PRO A 60 -10.02 -16.52 -4.84
C PRO A 60 -8.97 -16.05 -5.85
N VAL A 61 -9.10 -14.80 -6.31
CA VAL A 61 -8.03 -14.09 -7.02
C VAL A 61 -7.01 -13.61 -6.00
N LEU A 62 -5.98 -14.43 -5.74
CA LEU A 62 -4.88 -14.15 -4.82
C LEU A 62 -3.94 -13.06 -5.37
N SER A 63 -4.36 -11.79 -5.31
CA SER A 63 -3.56 -10.64 -5.78
C SER A 63 -2.20 -10.52 -5.09
N LEU A 64 -2.02 -11.14 -3.92
CA LEU A 64 -0.75 -11.24 -3.21
C LEU A 64 0.35 -11.90 -4.05
N LEU A 65 -0.01 -12.87 -4.89
CA LEU A 65 0.92 -13.57 -5.78
C LEU A 65 1.41 -12.70 -6.94
N GLY A 66 0.90 -11.47 -7.07
CA GLY A 66 1.25 -10.58 -8.17
C GLY A 66 2.74 -10.22 -8.25
N PHE A 67 3.48 -10.39 -7.14
CA PHE A 67 4.95 -10.28 -7.12
C PHE A 67 5.65 -11.27 -8.07
N LEU A 68 5.05 -12.44 -8.30
CA LEU A 68 5.64 -13.55 -9.06
C LEU A 68 5.11 -13.62 -10.51
N PHE A 69 4.19 -12.74 -10.88
CA PHE A 69 3.59 -12.71 -12.22
C PHE A 69 3.92 -11.43 -12.98
N LYS A 70 4.16 -11.56 -14.28
CA LYS A 70 4.36 -10.41 -15.16
C LYS A 70 3.09 -9.59 -15.37
N ALA A 71 1.93 -10.25 -15.39
CA ALA A 71 0.61 -9.65 -15.58
C ALA A 71 -0.31 -10.14 -14.45
N PRO A 72 -0.24 -9.54 -13.26
CA PRO A 72 -1.00 -10.01 -12.10
C PRO A 72 -2.50 -9.75 -12.27
N LEU A 73 -3.31 -10.75 -11.91
CA LEU A 73 -4.76 -10.61 -11.85
C LEU A 73 -5.18 -9.97 -10.52
N ALA A 74 -6.15 -9.06 -10.58
CA ALA A 74 -6.69 -8.38 -9.40
C ALA A 74 -8.20 -8.61 -9.29
N PRO A 75 -8.77 -8.65 -8.06
CA PRO A 75 -10.21 -8.70 -7.86
C PRO A 75 -10.97 -7.59 -8.62
N PRO A 76 -12.23 -7.82 -9.03
CA PRO A 76 -13.03 -6.79 -9.70
C PRO A 76 -13.10 -5.49 -8.89
N GLY A 77 -12.87 -4.35 -9.55
CA GLY A 77 -12.88 -3.03 -8.90
C GLY A 77 -11.60 -2.65 -8.15
N SER A 78 -10.62 -3.55 -8.03
CA SER A 78 -9.32 -3.23 -7.43
C SER A 78 -8.26 -2.86 -8.49
N PRO A 79 -7.33 -1.93 -8.18
CA PRO A 79 -6.30 -1.53 -9.11
C PRO A 79 -5.20 -2.59 -9.25
N VAL A 80 -4.65 -2.73 -10.45
CA VAL A 80 -3.47 -3.57 -10.70
C VAL A 80 -2.20 -2.81 -10.33
N VAL A 81 -1.40 -3.37 -9.42
CA VAL A 81 -0.11 -2.79 -9.00
C VAL A 81 1.01 -3.62 -9.60
N ASN A 82 1.84 -3.04 -10.47
CA ASN A 82 2.99 -3.69 -11.11
C ASN A 82 4.36 -3.31 -10.50
N SER A 83 4.36 -2.47 -9.46
CA SER A 83 5.60 -2.07 -8.79
C SER A 83 6.09 -3.21 -7.89
N LEU A 84 7.20 -3.83 -8.27
CA LEU A 84 7.81 -4.98 -7.59
C LEU A 84 8.02 -4.72 -6.08
N PHE A 85 8.54 -3.54 -5.72
CA PHE A 85 8.80 -3.21 -4.32
C PHE A 85 7.51 -3.02 -3.50
N ARG A 86 6.45 -2.48 -4.10
CA ARG A 86 5.15 -2.35 -3.42
C ARG A 86 4.51 -3.71 -3.20
N GLN A 87 4.58 -4.60 -4.20
CA GLN A 87 4.11 -5.97 -4.08
C GLN A 87 4.88 -6.73 -3.00
N ARG A 88 6.23 -6.62 -2.97
CA ARG A 88 7.06 -7.21 -1.91
C ARG A 88 6.69 -6.68 -0.53
N SER A 89 6.53 -5.35 -0.39
CA SER A 89 6.16 -4.73 0.88
C SER A 89 4.78 -5.20 1.37
N CYS A 90 3.83 -5.45 0.47
CA CYS A 90 2.54 -6.04 0.80
C CYS A 90 2.70 -7.43 1.43
N ILE A 91 3.48 -8.32 0.80
CA ILE A 91 3.80 -9.66 1.34
C ILE A 91 4.44 -9.54 2.73
N GLU A 92 5.46 -8.70 2.86
CA GLU A 92 6.17 -8.48 4.13
C GLU A 92 5.21 -8.03 5.24
N ASN A 93 4.34 -7.06 4.95
CA ASN A 93 3.40 -6.53 5.94
C ASN A 93 2.31 -7.52 6.34
N ILE A 94 1.85 -8.37 5.42
CA ILE A 94 0.91 -9.46 5.76
C ILE A 94 1.58 -10.48 6.68
N LEU A 95 2.80 -10.92 6.36
CA LEU A 95 3.54 -11.85 7.21
C LEU A 95 3.85 -11.26 8.59
N ARG A 96 4.16 -9.96 8.66
CA ARG A 96 4.32 -9.24 9.93
C ARG A 96 3.03 -9.21 10.74
N ALA A 97 1.89 -8.98 10.10
CA ALA A 97 0.59 -9.03 10.76
C ALA A 97 0.31 -10.43 11.33
N CYS A 98 0.65 -11.51 10.61
CA CYS A 98 0.50 -12.89 11.10
C CYS A 98 1.29 -13.17 12.40
N VAL A 99 2.37 -12.43 12.67
CA VAL A 99 3.17 -12.54 13.91
C VAL A 99 2.88 -11.41 14.91
N GLY A 100 1.83 -10.62 14.69
CA GLY A 100 1.43 -9.53 15.60
C GLY A 100 2.33 -8.29 15.55
N LEU A 101 3.13 -8.12 14.49
CA LEU A 101 3.98 -6.95 14.29
C LEU A 101 3.28 -5.88 13.44
N PRO A 102 3.49 -4.59 13.74
CA PRO A 102 2.93 -3.50 12.93
C PRO A 102 3.58 -3.45 11.54
N PRO A 103 2.89 -2.90 10.53
CA PRO A 103 3.44 -2.74 9.18
C PRO A 103 4.64 -1.80 9.16
N GLN A 104 5.57 -2.06 8.24
CA GLN A 104 6.76 -1.23 8.06
C GLN A 104 6.42 0.05 7.28
N ASN A 105 6.77 1.21 7.84
CA ASN A 105 6.43 2.53 7.29
C ASN A 105 7.65 3.43 6.98
N HIS A 106 8.86 2.98 7.33
CA HIS A 106 10.13 3.66 7.06
C HIS A 106 10.25 5.13 7.56
N MET A 107 9.41 5.56 8.50
CA MET A 107 9.43 6.96 8.97
C MET A 107 10.60 7.27 9.90
N LEU A 108 11.02 6.30 10.73
CA LEU A 108 12.14 6.41 11.69
C LEU A 108 12.11 7.71 12.53
N LEU A 109 10.91 8.10 12.99
CA LEU A 109 10.69 9.39 13.64
C LEU A 109 11.49 9.54 14.94
N GLU A 110 11.72 8.44 15.64
CA GLU A 110 12.57 8.36 16.84
C GLU A 110 14.00 8.90 16.61
N HIS A 111 14.48 8.91 15.37
CA HIS A 111 15.79 9.48 14.99
C HIS A 111 15.68 10.87 14.36
N LYS A 112 14.46 11.34 14.07
CA LYS A 112 14.19 12.64 13.44
C LYS A 112 13.66 13.68 14.43
N MET A 113 13.43 13.29 15.68
CA MET A 113 13.02 14.18 16.75
C MET A 113 14.23 14.71 17.50
N GLU A 114 14.26 16.03 17.73
CA GLU A 114 15.32 16.70 18.51
C GLU A 114 15.31 16.30 19.99
N ARG A 115 14.12 16.00 20.53
CA ARG A 115 13.97 15.52 21.91
C ARG A 115 13.93 13.99 21.89
N PRO A 116 14.75 13.30 22.71
CA PRO A 116 14.70 11.85 22.80
C PRO A 116 13.32 11.43 23.33
N SER A 117 12.61 10.61 22.56
CA SER A 117 11.42 9.92 23.04
C SER A 117 11.83 9.05 24.22
N LEU A 118 11.15 9.23 25.37
CA LEU A 118 11.38 8.45 26.58
C LEU A 118 11.29 6.96 26.22
N LYS A 119 12.38 6.22 26.41
CA LYS A 119 12.41 4.76 26.28
C LYS A 119 11.36 4.18 27.23
N GLN A 120 10.26 3.67 26.70
CA GLN A 120 9.34 2.89 27.51
C GLN A 120 10.00 1.54 27.75
N VAL A 121 10.55 1.39 28.96
CA VAL A 121 10.93 0.10 29.53
C VAL A 121 9.69 -0.78 29.52
N GLY A 122 9.84 -1.99 28.96
CA GLY A 122 8.72 -2.88 28.70
C GLY A 122 7.90 -3.20 29.94
N HIS A 123 6.59 -3.33 29.75
CA HIS A 123 5.78 -4.33 30.42
C HIS A 123 4.55 -4.59 29.55
N VAL A 124 4.32 -5.87 29.27
CA VAL A 124 3.13 -6.39 28.59
C VAL A 124 1.89 -5.98 29.38
N ALA A 125 0.95 -5.29 28.76
CA ALA A 125 -0.41 -5.14 29.27
C ALA A 125 -1.39 -5.03 28.09
N ALA A 126 -2.31 -5.98 28.03
CA ALA A 126 -3.36 -6.08 27.03
C ALA A 126 -4.19 -4.78 26.97
N CYS A 127 -4.47 -4.31 25.76
CA CYS A 127 -5.35 -3.18 25.54
C CYS A 127 -6.81 -3.61 25.77
N HIS A 128 -7.35 -3.30 26.94
CA HIS A 128 -8.79 -3.27 27.18
C HIS A 128 -9.33 -1.96 26.58
N VAL A 129 -10.03 -2.04 25.44
CA VAL A 129 -10.69 -0.88 24.82
C VAL A 129 -12.04 -0.65 25.51
N SER A 130 -12.10 0.34 26.41
CA SER A 130 -13.38 0.87 26.89
C SER A 130 -13.87 1.96 25.95
N TYR A 131 -14.96 1.69 25.23
CA TYR A 131 -15.72 2.73 24.54
C TYR A 131 -16.39 3.65 25.56
N LYS A 132 -15.97 4.92 25.62
CA LYS A 132 -16.83 6.01 26.07
C LYS A 132 -17.12 6.93 24.89
N LYS A 133 -18.37 6.89 24.46
CA LYS A 133 -18.98 7.79 23.49
C LYS A 133 -19.16 9.15 24.17
N GLU A 134 -18.43 10.16 23.74
CA GLU A 134 -18.67 11.55 24.14
C GLU A 134 -18.85 12.41 22.89
N LEU A 135 -20.01 13.07 22.81
CA LEU A 135 -20.47 13.90 21.72
C LEU A 135 -19.82 15.29 21.86
N ALA A 136 -19.05 15.72 20.86
CA ALA A 136 -18.39 17.03 20.88
C ALA A 136 -19.42 18.17 20.69
N PRO A 137 -19.33 19.30 21.42
CA PRO A 137 -20.21 20.45 21.25
C PRO A 137 -19.81 21.33 20.05
N VAL A 138 -20.83 21.86 19.37
CA VAL A 138 -20.76 22.83 18.27
C VAL A 138 -20.24 24.18 18.77
N ALA A 139 -19.19 24.73 18.14
CA ALA A 139 -18.69 26.07 18.40
C ALA A 139 -19.34 27.11 17.45
N PRO A 140 -19.68 28.33 17.92
CA PRO A 140 -20.31 29.36 17.09
C PRO A 140 -19.29 30.19 16.29
N ASN A 141 -19.72 30.59 15.10
CA ASN A 141 -19.00 31.40 14.12
C ASN A 141 -18.57 32.78 14.65
N GLY A 142 -17.44 33.28 14.14
CA GLY A 142 -17.15 34.71 14.07
C GLY A 142 -15.69 35.05 13.82
N CYS A 143 -15.27 35.15 12.56
CA CYS A 143 -14.18 36.05 12.14
C CYS A 143 -14.35 36.40 10.66
N THR A 144 -14.66 37.67 10.41
CA THR A 144 -14.73 38.37 9.13
C THR A 144 -13.32 38.72 8.62
N GLY A 145 -13.12 38.62 7.31
CA GLY A 145 -11.90 39.03 6.62
C GLY A 145 -11.99 38.75 5.13
N ASP A 146 -12.48 39.74 4.38
CA ASP A 146 -12.65 39.72 2.93
C ASP A 146 -11.31 39.82 2.19
N ALA A 147 -11.14 39.10 1.06
CA ALA A 147 -10.96 39.69 -0.28
C ALA A 147 -10.48 38.68 -1.35
N ASN A 148 -11.21 38.69 -2.48
CA ASN A 148 -10.87 38.27 -3.85
C ASN A 148 -10.62 36.76 -4.12
N GLY A 149 -11.27 36.08 -5.07
CA GLY A 149 -12.12 36.51 -6.19
C GLY A 149 -11.73 35.74 -7.45
N HIS A 150 -12.47 34.69 -7.82
CA HIS A 150 -13.01 34.42 -9.17
C HIS A 150 -13.49 32.97 -9.30
N SER A 151 -14.79 32.83 -9.51
CA SER A 151 -15.51 31.65 -9.98
C SER A 151 -15.54 31.61 -11.51
N GLN A 152 -15.37 30.43 -12.11
CA GLN A 152 -15.75 30.15 -13.51
C GLN A 152 -16.66 28.91 -13.55
N THR A 153 -17.96 29.22 -13.60
CA THR A 153 -18.97 28.81 -14.59
C THR A 153 -18.80 27.49 -15.35
N GLU A 154 -19.72 26.57 -15.05
CA GLU A 154 -20.71 25.91 -15.93
C GLU A 154 -20.27 25.26 -17.26
N ALA A 155 -20.65 23.98 -17.40
CA ALA A 155 -20.45 23.14 -18.58
C ALA A 155 -21.48 23.43 -19.70
N PRO A 156 -21.10 23.37 -20.98
CA PRO A 156 -22.07 23.44 -22.08
C PRO A 156 -22.47 22.04 -22.60
N LEU A 157 -23.77 21.79 -22.61
CA LEU A 157 -24.45 20.83 -23.49
C LEU A 157 -24.54 21.42 -24.91
N MET A 158 -24.35 20.61 -25.95
CA MET A 158 -24.75 20.95 -27.33
C MET A 158 -25.25 19.69 -28.09
N PRO A 159 -26.08 19.86 -29.14
CA PRO A 159 -27.19 18.98 -29.46
C PRO A 159 -26.99 18.12 -30.73
N THR A 160 -27.91 17.17 -30.90
CA THR A 160 -28.14 16.32 -32.07
C THR A 160 -28.27 17.06 -33.39
N THR A 161 -27.59 16.55 -34.42
CA THR A 161 -28.13 16.30 -35.76
C THR A 161 -27.45 15.05 -36.30
#